data_AF-A0A7S4JGJ6-F1
#
_entry.id   AF-A0A7S4JGJ6-F1
#
_cell.length_a   1.000
_cell.length_b   1.000
_cell.length_c   1.000
_cell.angle_alpha   90.00
_cell.angle_beta   90.00
_cell.angle_gamma   90.00
#
_symmetry.space_group_name_H-M   'P 1'
#
loop_
_entity.id
_entity.type
_entity.pdbx_description
1 polymer ?
#
loop_
_entity_poly.entity_id
_entity_poly.type
_entity_poly.pdbx_seq_one_letter_code
_entity_poly.pdbx_strand_id
1 'polypeptide(L)'
;PVVVGIPVINIHMWFDSKLETIDHLCFSRSPLLSVYADMSTTCKEYADDDKSMVELVFAPCSPLAGGNVNWIAKTDEEIIDATMGELARLFPTEIANDERWPTTSKQGPSGQAKLVKYAVVKVPRSVYAAIPGRNKYRPSQETPIENMVLAGDWTSQKYLGSMEGAILGGKLAAEVVVDKSLGNPTKGLKTVQPHIVEAASTFEAKEPRGVKGEGAIAFGGGAVLSQTGMDLLREQDPANFGGEAAPEPAPEPVAA
;
A
#
# COMPACT_ATOMS: atom_id res chain seq x y z
N PRO A 1 -1.72 1.13 19.46
CA PRO A 1 -2.60 2.31 19.24
C PRO A 1 -2.01 3.47 18.40
N VAL A 2 -0.91 3.24 17.67
CA VAL A 2 -0.28 4.24 16.79
C VAL A 2 -0.80 4.16 15.36
N VAL A 3 -0.38 5.10 14.50
CA VAL A 3 -0.59 5.06 13.05
C VAL A 3 0.19 3.87 12.49
N VAL A 4 -0.47 2.97 11.75
CA VAL A 4 0.13 1.74 11.21
C VAL A 4 -0.16 1.67 9.71
N GLY A 5 0.86 1.37 8.91
CA GLY A 5 0.72 1.16 7.46
C GLY A 5 -0.05 -0.12 7.15
N ILE A 6 -0.89 -0.09 6.12
CA ILE A 6 -1.60 -1.28 5.62
C ILE A 6 -0.87 -1.88 4.41
N PRO A 7 -0.84 -3.20 4.26
CA PRO A 7 -0.25 -3.83 3.08
C PRO A 7 -1.14 -3.64 1.86
N VAL A 8 -0.51 -3.41 0.72
CA VAL A 8 -1.14 -3.39 -0.61
C VAL A 8 -0.21 -4.03 -1.63
N ILE A 9 -0.78 -4.59 -2.69
CA ILE A 9 -0.03 -5.12 -3.82
C ILE A 9 -0.52 -4.40 -5.08
N ASN A 10 0.42 -3.94 -5.89
CA ASN A 10 0.13 -3.38 -7.21
C ASN A 10 0.66 -4.37 -8.26
N ILE A 11 -0.21 -4.73 -9.19
CA ILE A 11 0.01 -5.80 -10.18
C ILE A 11 0.01 -5.16 -11.56
N HIS A 12 1.02 -5.49 -12.36
CA HIS A 12 1.10 -5.11 -13.75
C HIS A 12 1.08 -6.37 -14.62
N MET A 13 0.21 -6.43 -15.62
CA MET A 13 -0.01 -7.60 -16.46
C MET A 13 -0.05 -7.20 -17.93
N TRP A 14 0.84 -7.78 -18.75
CA TRP A 14 0.91 -7.51 -20.18
C TRP A 14 0.31 -8.67 -20.95
N PHE A 15 -0.66 -8.37 -21.81
CA PHE A 15 -1.30 -9.34 -22.68
C PHE A 15 -0.72 -9.29 -24.10
N ASP A 16 -0.85 -10.38 -24.84
CA ASP A 16 -0.38 -10.49 -26.22
C ASP A 16 -1.30 -9.82 -27.24
N SER A 17 -2.52 -9.47 -26.84
CA SER A 17 -3.51 -8.73 -27.61
C SER A 17 -4.05 -7.53 -26.83
N LYS A 18 -4.66 -6.60 -27.56
CA LYS A 18 -5.44 -5.50 -27.00
C LYS A 18 -6.75 -6.04 -26.44
N LEU A 19 -7.07 -5.65 -25.21
CA LEU A 19 -8.35 -5.91 -24.57
C LEU A 19 -9.30 -4.74 -24.87
N GLU A 20 -10.59 -5.04 -24.98
CA GLU A 20 -11.65 -4.04 -25.08
C GLU A 20 -11.84 -3.35 -23.73
N THR A 21 -11.13 -2.24 -23.56
CA THR A 21 -11.07 -1.47 -22.31
C THR A 21 -11.64 -0.07 -22.51
N ILE A 22 -11.71 0.69 -21.42
CA ILE A 22 -12.10 2.10 -21.47
C ILE A 22 -10.90 2.98 -21.13
N ASP A 23 -10.85 4.18 -21.71
CA ASP A 23 -9.89 5.22 -21.33
C ASP A 23 -10.30 5.87 -19.99
N HIS A 24 -10.26 5.06 -18.92
CA HIS A 24 -10.64 5.47 -17.58
C HIS A 24 -10.08 4.51 -16.51
N LEU A 25 -10.10 4.97 -15.26
CA LEU A 25 -9.97 4.09 -14.09
C LEU A 25 -11.28 3.31 -13.87
N CYS A 26 -11.18 2.01 -13.67
CA CYS A 26 -12.30 1.11 -13.40
C CYS A 26 -12.33 0.64 -11.94
N PHE A 27 -13.54 0.48 -11.38
CA PHE A 27 -13.75 -0.21 -10.10
C PHE A 27 -14.18 -1.64 -10.37
N SER A 28 -13.35 -2.63 -10.00
CA SER A 28 -13.60 -4.04 -10.33
C SER A 28 -14.81 -4.66 -9.62
N ARG A 29 -15.17 -4.11 -8.44
CA ARG A 29 -16.09 -4.71 -7.47
C ARG A 29 -15.76 -6.17 -7.15
N SER A 30 -14.49 -6.52 -7.25
CA SER A 30 -13.94 -7.83 -6.93
C SER A 30 -13.76 -7.99 -5.41
N PRO A 31 -13.84 -9.21 -4.86
CA PRO A 31 -13.41 -9.46 -3.49
C PRO A 31 -11.87 -9.40 -3.31
N LEU A 32 -11.10 -9.41 -4.39
CA LEU A 32 -9.62 -9.42 -4.37
C LEU A 32 -8.99 -8.16 -4.94
N LEU A 33 -9.67 -7.54 -5.92
CA LEU A 33 -9.17 -6.38 -6.65
C LEU A 33 -9.96 -5.13 -6.24
N SER A 34 -9.27 -3.99 -6.21
CA SER A 34 -9.88 -2.69 -5.98
C SER A 34 -10.12 -2.01 -7.34
N VAL A 35 -9.29 -1.02 -7.67
CA VAL A 35 -9.30 -0.33 -8.96
C VAL A 35 -8.32 -0.97 -9.93
N TYR A 36 -8.60 -0.82 -11.22
CA TYR A 36 -7.67 -1.20 -12.29
C TYR A 36 -7.81 -0.25 -13.49
N ALA A 37 -6.80 -0.22 -14.35
CA ALA A 37 -6.84 0.51 -15.61
C ALA A 37 -6.01 -0.23 -16.67
N ASP A 38 -6.39 -0.09 -17.93
CA ASP A 38 -5.49 -0.41 -19.03
C ASP A 38 -4.56 0.78 -19.27
N MET A 39 -3.33 0.63 -18.80
CA MET A 39 -2.30 1.66 -18.88
C MET A 39 -1.83 1.88 -20.31
N SER A 40 -1.98 0.89 -21.19
CA SER A 40 -1.70 1.06 -22.63
C SER A 40 -2.69 1.98 -23.34
N THR A 41 -3.79 2.32 -22.67
CA THR A 41 -4.81 3.26 -23.14
C THR A 41 -4.75 4.56 -22.34
N THR A 42 -4.72 4.45 -21.01
CA THR A 42 -4.86 5.59 -20.09
C THR A 42 -3.56 6.36 -19.82
N CYS A 43 -2.39 5.76 -20.09
CA CYS A 43 -1.10 6.38 -19.84
C CYS A 43 -0.31 6.56 -21.15
N LYS A 44 -0.05 7.83 -21.52
CA LYS A 44 0.59 8.19 -22.78
C LYS A 44 1.96 7.54 -23.00
N GLU A 45 2.78 7.41 -21.95
CA GLU A 45 4.11 6.81 -22.07
C GLU A 45 4.05 5.28 -22.25
N TYR A 46 2.95 4.66 -21.84
CA TYR A 46 2.75 3.21 -21.95
C TYR A 46 1.85 2.82 -23.13
N ALA A 47 1.51 3.78 -23.99
CA ALA A 47 0.58 3.58 -25.11
C ALA A 47 1.03 2.44 -26.04
N ASP A 48 0.09 1.54 -26.31
CA ASP A 48 0.25 0.43 -27.25
C ASP A 48 -1.13 0.11 -27.86
N ASP A 49 -1.23 0.20 -29.18
CA ASP A 49 -2.51 0.02 -29.89
C ASP A 49 -2.84 -1.47 -30.12
N ASP A 50 -1.82 -2.34 -30.06
CA ASP A 50 -1.95 -3.76 -30.38
C ASP A 50 -2.02 -4.65 -29.14
N LYS A 51 -1.55 -4.16 -27.98
CA LYS A 51 -1.44 -4.93 -26.72
C LYS A 51 -1.92 -4.15 -25.52
N SER A 52 -2.47 -4.86 -24.54
CA SER A 52 -2.88 -4.26 -23.26
C SER A 52 -1.83 -4.47 -22.16
N MET A 53 -1.67 -3.43 -21.33
CA MET A 53 -0.99 -3.52 -20.04
C MET A 53 -1.99 -3.11 -18.97
N VAL A 54 -2.51 -4.08 -18.23
CA VAL A 54 -3.48 -3.84 -17.17
C VAL A 54 -2.74 -3.69 -15.84
N GLU A 55 -2.92 -2.54 -15.19
CA GLU A 55 -2.43 -2.28 -13.85
C GLU A 55 -3.59 -2.37 -12.85
N LEU A 56 -3.40 -3.12 -11.76
CA LEU A 56 -4.43 -3.44 -10.79
C LEU A 56 -3.94 -3.24 -9.36
N VAL A 57 -4.80 -2.67 -8.53
CA VAL A 57 -4.60 -2.69 -7.08
C VAL A 57 -5.27 -3.94 -6.52
N PHE A 58 -4.45 -4.82 -5.93
CA PHE A 58 -4.94 -5.99 -5.21
C PHE A 58 -5.08 -5.61 -3.73
N ALA A 59 -6.29 -5.71 -3.21
CA ALA A 59 -6.63 -5.40 -1.82
C ALA A 59 -7.99 -6.02 -1.46
N PRO A 60 -8.19 -6.51 -0.22
CA PRO A 60 -7.26 -6.46 0.91
C PRO A 60 -6.16 -7.55 0.88
N CYS A 61 -4.95 -7.22 1.34
CA CYS A 61 -3.77 -8.10 1.24
C CYS A 61 -3.42 -8.91 2.50
N SER A 62 -4.04 -8.62 3.64
CA SER A 62 -3.84 -9.37 4.88
C SER A 62 -5.00 -9.16 5.85
N PRO A 63 -5.09 -9.97 6.93
CA PRO A 63 -6.04 -9.73 8.02
C PRO A 63 -5.93 -8.33 8.64
N LEU A 64 -4.72 -7.75 8.69
CA LEU A 64 -4.53 -6.37 9.16
C LEU A 64 -5.22 -5.34 8.27
N ALA A 65 -5.38 -5.65 6.99
CA ALA A 65 -6.12 -4.85 6.02
C ALA A 65 -7.60 -5.29 5.87
N GLY A 66 -8.08 -6.21 6.70
CA GLY A 66 -9.46 -6.73 6.65
C GLY A 66 -9.70 -7.88 5.67
N GLY A 67 -8.63 -8.52 5.17
CA GLY A 67 -8.72 -9.68 4.28
C GLY A 67 -8.65 -11.02 5.02
N ASN A 68 -9.33 -12.05 4.50
CA ASN A 68 -9.31 -13.40 5.09
C ASN A 68 -8.09 -14.23 4.69
N VAL A 69 -7.32 -13.76 3.71
CA VAL A 69 -6.14 -14.43 3.17
C VAL A 69 -4.97 -13.47 3.27
N ASN A 70 -3.83 -13.98 3.73
CA ASN A 70 -2.59 -13.20 3.81
C ASN A 70 -1.87 -13.16 2.45
N TRP A 71 -2.48 -12.49 1.46
CA TRP A 71 -1.98 -12.39 0.09
C TRP A 71 -0.59 -11.75 0.00
N ILE A 72 -0.23 -10.84 0.91
CA ILE A 72 1.12 -10.23 0.90
C ILE A 72 2.24 -11.27 1.10
N ALA A 73 1.93 -12.39 1.77
CA ALA A 73 2.86 -13.50 2.01
C ALA A 73 2.83 -14.58 0.90
N LYS A 74 1.91 -14.48 -0.06
CA LYS A 74 1.77 -15.44 -1.16
C LYS A 74 2.85 -15.26 -2.22
N THR A 75 3.09 -16.32 -2.99
CA THR A 75 3.97 -16.27 -4.17
C THR A 75 3.37 -15.37 -5.24
N ASP A 76 4.22 -14.85 -6.13
CA ASP A 76 3.76 -14.00 -7.22
C ASP A 76 2.85 -14.79 -8.16
N GLU A 77 3.14 -16.07 -8.40
CA GLU A 77 2.30 -16.97 -9.20
C GLU A 77 0.92 -17.18 -8.58
N GLU A 78 0.81 -17.40 -7.26
CA GLU A 78 -0.50 -17.52 -6.59
C GLU A 78 -1.32 -16.22 -6.71
N ILE A 79 -0.67 -15.06 -6.60
CA ILE A 79 -1.32 -13.75 -6.75
C ILE A 79 -1.78 -13.53 -8.19
N ILE A 80 -0.95 -13.87 -9.17
CA ILE A 80 -1.26 -13.72 -10.59
C ILE A 80 -2.35 -14.68 -11.02
N ASP A 81 -2.33 -15.96 -10.59
CA ASP A 81 -3.42 -16.89 -10.86
C ASP A 81 -4.74 -16.36 -10.30
N ALA A 82 -4.79 -15.94 -9.04
CA ALA A 82 -6.00 -15.35 -8.46
C ALA A 82 -6.49 -14.11 -9.23
N THR A 83 -5.56 -13.28 -9.72
CA THR A 83 -5.87 -12.09 -10.52
C THR A 83 -6.39 -12.46 -11.91
N MET A 84 -5.80 -13.46 -12.56
CA MET A 84 -6.28 -14.01 -13.84
C MET A 84 -7.70 -14.54 -13.72
N GLY A 85 -8.06 -15.18 -12.61
CA GLY A 85 -9.44 -15.61 -12.34
C GLY A 85 -10.43 -14.45 -12.27
N GLU A 86 -10.07 -13.35 -11.61
CA GLU A 86 -10.92 -12.14 -11.56
C GLU A 86 -10.97 -11.42 -12.91
N LEU A 87 -9.87 -11.37 -13.66
CA LEU A 87 -9.86 -10.85 -15.03
C LEU A 87 -10.72 -11.69 -15.97
N ALA A 88 -10.69 -13.02 -15.85
CA ALA A 88 -11.57 -13.92 -16.58
C ALA A 88 -13.07 -13.68 -16.28
N ARG A 89 -13.41 -13.19 -15.08
CA ARG A 89 -14.77 -12.75 -14.74
C ARG A 89 -15.11 -11.38 -15.35
N LEU A 90 -14.16 -10.45 -15.36
CA LEU A 90 -14.33 -9.09 -15.86
C LEU A 90 -14.37 -9.03 -17.40
N PHE A 91 -13.60 -9.89 -18.05
CA PHE A 91 -13.41 -9.99 -19.50
C PHE A 91 -13.72 -11.42 -20.00
N PRO A 92 -14.97 -11.91 -19.81
CA PRO A 92 -15.33 -13.33 -19.99
C PRO A 92 -15.32 -13.81 -21.45
N THR A 93 -15.14 -12.91 -22.41
CA THR A 93 -15.09 -13.21 -23.84
C THR A 93 -13.70 -13.02 -24.43
N GLU A 94 -12.74 -12.52 -23.66
CA GLU A 94 -11.43 -12.08 -24.17
C GLU A 94 -10.27 -12.85 -23.55
N ILE A 95 -10.32 -13.12 -22.24
CA ILE A 95 -9.26 -13.85 -21.52
C ILE A 95 -9.27 -15.32 -21.94
N ALA A 96 -8.10 -15.84 -22.31
CA ALA A 96 -7.96 -17.23 -22.70
C ALA A 96 -8.17 -18.20 -21.52
N ASN A 97 -8.68 -19.39 -21.84
CA ASN A 97 -8.50 -20.57 -20.99
C ASN A 97 -7.04 -21.01 -21.08
N ASP A 98 -6.24 -20.66 -20.06
CA ASP A 98 -4.79 -20.89 -20.03
C ASP A 98 -4.45 -21.90 -18.94
N GLU A 99 -3.88 -23.04 -19.33
CA GLU A 99 -3.45 -24.10 -18.40
C GLU A 99 -2.42 -23.63 -17.37
N ARG A 100 -1.67 -22.57 -17.68
CA ARG A 100 -0.74 -21.94 -16.73
C ARG A 100 -1.47 -21.30 -15.54
N TRP A 101 -2.71 -20.87 -15.73
CA TRP A 101 -3.52 -20.14 -14.75
C TRP A 101 -4.84 -20.89 -14.51
N PRO A 102 -4.84 -21.89 -13.61
CA PRO A 102 -5.98 -22.80 -13.40
C PRO A 102 -7.32 -22.11 -13.11
N THR A 103 -7.29 -20.90 -12.53
CA THR A 103 -8.50 -20.10 -12.28
C THR A 103 -9.23 -19.66 -13.56
N THR A 104 -8.55 -19.66 -14.71
CA THR A 104 -9.14 -19.36 -16.03
C THR A 104 -9.84 -20.55 -16.68
N SER A 105 -9.78 -21.75 -16.08
CA SER A 105 -10.28 -23.00 -16.65
C SER A 105 -11.77 -23.02 -17.08
N LYS A 106 -12.57 -22.09 -16.54
CA LYS A 106 -14.00 -21.93 -16.89
C LYS A 106 -14.23 -21.07 -18.14
N GLN A 107 -13.19 -20.46 -18.70
CA GLN A 107 -13.31 -19.66 -19.92
C GLN A 107 -13.66 -20.54 -21.12
N GLY A 108 -14.54 -20.02 -21.98
CA GLY A 108 -14.89 -20.64 -23.26
C GLY A 108 -13.79 -20.43 -24.32
N PRO A 109 -13.96 -21.01 -25.52
CA PRO A 109 -12.94 -20.93 -26.58
C PRO A 109 -12.84 -19.56 -27.27
N SER A 110 -13.75 -18.62 -26.96
CA SER A 110 -13.77 -17.30 -27.62
C SER A 110 -12.65 -16.38 -27.14
N GLY A 111 -12.30 -16.44 -25.85
CA GLY A 111 -11.20 -15.67 -25.30
C GLY A 111 -9.85 -16.24 -25.76
N GLN A 112 -8.96 -15.35 -26.21
CA GLN A 112 -7.65 -15.72 -26.78
C GLN A 112 -6.49 -14.93 -26.17
N ALA A 113 -6.77 -13.87 -25.39
CA ALA A 113 -5.74 -13.05 -24.78
C ALA A 113 -4.96 -13.83 -23.72
N LYS A 114 -3.64 -13.89 -23.87
CA LYS A 114 -2.73 -14.60 -22.96
C LYS A 114 -1.80 -13.64 -22.26
N LEU A 115 -1.49 -13.96 -21.01
CA LEU A 115 -0.54 -13.20 -20.21
C LEU A 115 0.89 -13.48 -20.67
N VAL A 116 1.58 -12.45 -21.19
CA VAL A 116 2.96 -12.54 -21.68
C VAL A 116 3.97 -12.42 -20.53
N LYS A 117 3.78 -11.41 -19.68
CA LYS A 117 4.64 -11.14 -18.52
C LYS A 117 3.83 -10.40 -17.46
N TYR A 118 4.37 -10.38 -16.23
CA TYR A 118 3.77 -9.66 -15.12
C TYR A 118 4.84 -9.08 -14.19
N ALA A 119 4.43 -8.15 -13.34
CA ALA A 119 5.22 -7.64 -12.22
C ALA A 119 4.30 -7.48 -10.99
N VAL A 120 4.68 -8.12 -9.87
CA VAL A 120 3.96 -8.02 -8.60
C VAL A 120 4.75 -7.14 -7.64
N VAL A 121 4.29 -5.91 -7.44
CA VAL A 121 4.94 -4.93 -6.56
C VAL A 121 4.28 -4.99 -5.18
N LYS A 122 4.99 -5.53 -4.20
CA LYS A 122 4.49 -5.69 -2.83
C LYS A 122 4.89 -4.49 -1.98
N VAL A 123 3.91 -3.84 -1.35
CA VAL A 123 4.11 -2.72 -0.40
C VAL A 123 3.56 -3.15 0.96
N PRO A 124 4.39 -3.65 1.88
CA PRO A 124 3.95 -4.26 3.14
C PRO A 124 3.36 -3.24 4.13
N ARG A 125 3.84 -2.00 4.07
CA ARG A 125 3.40 -0.87 4.91
C ARG A 125 3.26 0.36 4.03
N SER A 126 2.14 0.43 3.32
CA SER A 126 1.81 1.56 2.45
C SER A 126 1.26 2.73 3.29
N VAL A 127 0.17 3.36 2.84
CA VAL A 127 -0.54 4.40 3.60
C VAL A 127 -1.03 3.87 4.94
N TYR A 128 -1.28 4.78 5.88
CA TYR A 128 -1.78 4.40 7.19
C TYR A 128 -3.25 3.93 7.15
N ALA A 129 -3.60 3.02 8.06
CA ALA A 129 -4.97 2.59 8.28
C ALA A 129 -5.84 3.76 8.78
N ALA A 130 -6.74 4.27 7.94
CA ALA A 130 -7.68 5.32 8.28
C ALA A 130 -8.90 4.80 9.07
N ILE A 131 -8.67 4.06 10.16
CA ILE A 131 -9.73 3.52 11.02
C ILE A 131 -10.24 4.57 12.03
N PRO A 132 -11.49 4.44 12.53
CA PRO A 132 -12.07 5.38 13.47
C PRO A 132 -11.17 5.71 14.65
N GLY A 133 -11.15 6.98 15.05
CA GLY A 133 -10.30 7.46 16.15
C GLY A 133 -8.82 7.63 15.83
N ARG A 134 -8.34 7.34 14.60
CA ARG A 134 -6.91 7.48 14.25
C ARG A 134 -6.43 8.91 14.06
N ASN A 135 -7.32 9.84 13.71
CA ASN A 135 -6.92 11.21 13.42
C ASN A 135 -6.22 11.92 14.60
N LYS A 136 -6.54 11.55 15.85
CA LYS A 136 -5.89 12.11 17.05
C LYS A 136 -4.43 11.68 17.23
N TYR A 137 -4.00 10.63 16.52
CA TYR A 137 -2.63 10.10 16.55
C TYR A 137 -1.73 10.61 15.42
N ARG A 138 -2.30 11.31 14.42
CA ARG A 138 -1.52 11.94 13.35
C ARG A 138 -0.81 13.19 13.91
N PRO A 139 0.52 13.26 13.97
CA PRO A 139 1.22 14.38 14.60
C PRO A 139 1.21 15.63 13.72
N SER A 140 1.38 16.82 14.31
CA SER A 140 1.74 18.04 13.57
C SER A 140 3.10 17.89 12.87
N GLN A 141 3.40 18.77 11.92
CA GLN A 141 4.74 18.85 11.32
C GLN A 141 5.77 19.34 12.34
N GLU A 142 5.37 20.25 13.23
CA GLU A 142 6.17 20.60 14.40
C GLU A 142 6.18 19.47 15.44
N THR A 143 7.35 19.25 16.05
CA THR A 143 7.57 18.26 17.11
C THR A 143 8.09 18.92 18.38
N PRO A 144 7.89 18.30 19.56
CA PRO A 144 8.46 18.81 20.82
C PRO A 144 9.98 18.62 20.93
N ILE A 145 10.61 17.94 19.97
CA ILE A 145 12.06 17.72 19.94
C ILE A 145 12.70 18.85 19.14
N GLU A 146 13.68 19.51 19.75
CA GLU A 146 14.43 20.58 19.10
C GLU A 146 15.07 20.07 17.80
N ASN A 147 15.04 20.88 16.74
CA ASN A 147 15.59 20.56 15.43
C ASN A 147 15.01 19.31 14.74
N MET A 148 13.84 18.81 15.20
CA MET A 148 13.11 17.72 14.55
C MET A 148 11.76 18.22 13.99
N VAL A 149 11.53 17.96 12.70
CA VAL A 149 10.30 18.29 11.96
C VAL A 149 9.85 17.03 11.20
N LEU A 150 8.54 16.79 11.13
CA LEU A 150 7.95 15.64 10.44
C LEU A 150 7.27 16.08 9.15
N ALA A 151 7.43 15.28 8.10
CA ALA A 151 6.73 15.41 6.82
C ALA A 151 6.22 14.04 6.37
N GLY A 152 5.12 14.04 5.62
CA GLY A 152 4.49 12.83 5.11
C GLY A 152 2.97 12.92 5.14
N ASP A 153 2.32 12.04 4.37
CA ASP A 153 0.86 11.96 4.26
C ASP A 153 0.17 11.61 5.60
N TRP A 154 0.85 10.83 6.43
CA TRP A 154 0.44 10.42 7.77
C TRP A 154 0.48 11.56 8.81
N THR A 155 1.19 12.65 8.54
CA THR A 155 1.17 13.85 9.40
C THR A 155 -0.21 14.52 9.36
N SER A 156 -0.48 15.44 10.28
CA SER A 156 -1.78 16.09 10.45
C SER A 156 -2.00 17.09 9.32
N GLN A 157 -2.84 16.70 8.37
CA GLN A 157 -3.30 17.50 7.23
C GLN A 157 -4.66 16.98 6.74
N LYS A 158 -5.35 17.76 5.88
CA LYS A 158 -6.78 17.58 5.55
C LYS A 158 -7.11 16.65 4.36
N TYR A 159 -6.13 16.15 3.62
CA TYR A 159 -6.25 15.39 2.39
C TYR A 159 -5.92 13.88 2.51
N LEU A 160 -6.08 13.29 3.71
CA LEU A 160 -5.89 11.85 3.97
C LEU A 160 -4.48 11.31 3.64
N GLY A 161 -4.26 10.01 3.79
CA GLY A 161 -3.07 9.32 3.27
C GLY A 161 -3.12 9.29 1.75
N SER A 162 -2.59 10.33 1.10
CA SER A 162 -2.65 10.51 -0.35
C SER A 162 -1.44 11.30 -0.86
N MET A 163 -1.25 11.34 -2.18
CA MET A 163 -0.22 12.19 -2.81
C MET A 163 -0.40 13.67 -2.45
N GLU A 164 -1.63 14.18 -2.47
CA GLU A 164 -1.94 15.56 -2.06
C GLU A 164 -1.61 15.78 -0.57
N GLY A 165 -1.92 14.78 0.27
CA GLY A 165 -1.58 14.79 1.69
C GLY A 165 -0.06 14.81 1.94
N ALA A 166 0.71 14.06 1.15
CA ALA A 166 2.17 14.07 1.21
C ALA A 166 2.76 15.42 0.81
N ILE A 167 2.29 16.00 -0.30
CA ILE A 167 2.71 17.32 -0.78
C ILE A 167 2.40 18.39 0.27
N LEU A 168 1.15 18.43 0.76
CA LEU A 168 0.76 19.39 1.79
C LEU A 168 1.55 19.19 3.09
N GLY A 169 1.77 17.93 3.50
CA GLY A 169 2.58 17.61 4.67
C GLY A 169 4.02 18.14 4.55
N GLY A 170 4.65 17.99 3.38
CA GLY A 170 5.96 18.55 3.08
C GLY A 170 5.96 20.09 3.07
N LYS A 171 4.93 20.71 2.48
CA LYS A 171 4.79 22.18 2.47
C LYS A 171 4.66 22.76 3.88
N LEU A 172 3.84 22.14 4.73
CA LEU A 172 3.67 22.53 6.13
C LEU A 172 4.95 22.32 6.95
N ALA A 173 5.71 21.26 6.66
CA ALA A 173 7.00 21.02 7.30
C ALA A 173 8.02 22.10 6.93
N ALA A 174 8.09 22.48 5.65
CA ALA A 174 8.94 23.58 5.20
C ALA A 174 8.56 24.91 5.85
N GLU A 175 7.26 25.19 6.02
CA GLU A 175 6.77 26.37 6.76
C GLU A 175 7.31 26.39 8.20
N VAL A 176 7.21 25.26 8.92
CA VAL A 176 7.76 25.14 10.29
C VAL A 176 9.27 25.39 10.31
N VAL A 177 10.03 24.86 9.35
CA VAL A 177 11.49 25.07 9.27
C VAL A 177 11.82 26.55 9.06
N VAL A 178 11.14 27.20 8.11
CA VAL A 178 11.35 28.62 7.82
C VAL A 178 10.97 29.49 9.01
N ASP A 179 9.82 29.25 9.64
CA ASP A 179 9.38 30.02 10.80
C ASP A 179 10.37 29.88 11.97
N LYS A 180 10.80 28.65 12.29
CA LYS A 180 11.82 28.42 13.32
C LYS A 180 13.14 29.12 12.99
N SER A 181 13.58 29.07 11.73
CA SER A 181 14.82 29.73 11.30
C SER A 181 14.76 31.25 11.39
N LEU A 182 13.59 31.86 11.23
CA LEU A 182 13.40 33.31 11.29
C LEU A 182 13.01 33.82 12.69
N GLY A 183 12.79 32.91 13.65
CA GLY A 183 12.27 33.26 14.97
C GLY A 183 10.78 33.64 14.97
N ASN A 184 10.04 33.26 13.93
CA ASN A 184 8.60 33.45 13.84
C ASN A 184 7.87 32.39 14.69
N PRO A 185 6.68 32.70 15.22
CA PRO A 185 5.83 31.69 15.82
C PRO A 185 5.34 30.69 14.75
N THR A 186 5.43 29.40 15.07
CA THR A 186 4.84 28.32 14.27
C THR A 186 3.34 28.21 14.53
N LYS A 187 2.64 27.38 13.75
CA LYS A 187 1.23 26.99 13.99
C LYS A 187 1.04 26.14 15.25
N GLY A 188 2.13 25.74 15.92
CA GLY A 188 2.12 25.03 17.18
C GLY A 188 1.97 23.51 17.06
N LEU A 189 2.20 22.87 18.20
CA LEU A 189 2.10 21.43 18.38
C LEU A 189 0.64 20.98 18.45
N LYS A 190 0.32 19.92 17.73
CA LYS A 190 -0.91 19.16 18.00
C LYS A 190 -0.74 18.36 19.29
N THR A 191 -1.76 18.36 20.14
CA THR A 191 -1.76 17.65 21.42
C THR A 191 -1.38 16.18 21.26
N VAL A 192 -0.28 15.79 21.91
CA VAL A 192 0.13 14.39 22.05
C VAL A 192 -0.76 13.72 23.11
N GLN A 193 -1.22 12.51 22.84
CA GLN A 193 -2.15 11.81 23.73
C GLN A 193 -1.46 11.47 25.07
N PRO A 194 -2.11 11.66 26.25
CA PRO A 194 -1.46 11.48 27.55
C PRO A 194 -0.80 10.11 27.75
N HIS A 195 -1.46 9.03 27.33
CA HIS A 195 -0.91 7.68 27.42
C HIS A 195 0.36 7.47 26.58
N ILE A 196 0.57 8.27 25.51
CA ILE A 196 1.82 8.23 24.72
C ILE A 196 2.95 8.90 25.51
N VAL A 197 2.65 10.01 26.19
CA VAL A 197 3.61 10.71 27.05
C VAL A 197 4.02 9.83 28.23
N GLU A 198 3.06 9.14 28.85
CA GLU A 198 3.31 8.17 29.92
C GLU A 198 4.11 6.95 29.45
N ALA A 199 3.76 6.39 28.28
CA ALA A 199 4.55 5.32 27.69
C ALA A 199 5.99 5.78 27.36
N ALA A 200 6.17 7.03 26.92
CA ALA A 200 7.48 7.59 26.60
C ALA A 200 8.33 7.87 27.85
N SER A 201 7.73 8.23 28.99
CA SER A 201 8.48 8.53 30.23
C SER A 201 9.13 7.30 30.86
N THR A 202 8.62 6.11 30.53
CA THR A 202 9.13 4.82 30.98
C THR A 202 9.87 4.06 29.88
N PHE A 203 9.99 4.64 28.69
CA PHE A 203 10.64 3.99 27.55
C PHE A 203 12.17 4.06 27.67
N GLU A 204 12.81 2.89 27.73
CA GLU A 204 14.26 2.80 27.61
C GLU A 204 14.68 2.92 26.15
N ALA A 205 15.49 3.94 25.85
CA ALA A 205 15.99 4.19 24.51
C ALA A 205 16.76 2.98 23.99
N LYS A 206 16.36 2.48 22.82
CA LYS A 206 17.06 1.41 22.12
C LYS A 206 17.98 2.02 21.08
N GLU A 207 19.13 1.38 20.87
CA GLU A 207 20.01 1.73 19.76
C GLU A 207 19.24 1.70 18.44
N PRO A 208 19.44 2.69 17.55
CA PRO A 208 18.83 2.69 16.24
C PRO A 208 19.21 1.39 15.51
N ARG A 209 18.20 0.67 15.01
CA ARG A 209 18.44 -0.57 14.24
C ARG A 209 19.20 -0.35 12.92
N GLY A 210 19.36 0.91 12.51
CA GLY A 210 19.90 1.31 11.22
C GLY A 210 18.93 0.98 10.07
N VAL A 211 19.33 1.39 8.86
CA VAL A 211 18.68 0.94 7.63
C VAL A 211 19.31 -0.39 7.23
N LYS A 212 18.51 -1.43 7.05
CA LYS A 212 18.97 -2.75 6.61
C LYS A 212 18.69 -2.93 5.13
N GLY A 213 19.74 -3.10 4.34
CA GLY A 213 19.69 -3.25 2.88
C GLY A 213 19.67 -1.91 2.14
N GLU A 214 19.82 -1.97 0.82
CA GLU A 214 19.88 -0.80 -0.07
C GLU A 214 18.70 -0.75 -1.08
N GLY A 215 17.78 -1.71 -1.01
CA GLY A 215 16.64 -1.83 -1.93
C GLY A 215 15.43 -0.99 -1.52
N ALA A 216 14.40 -0.92 -2.38
CA ALA A 216 13.20 -0.11 -2.17
C ALA A 216 12.52 -0.35 -0.81
N ILE A 217 12.48 -1.61 -0.34
CA ILE A 217 11.88 -1.99 0.95
C ILE A 217 12.58 -1.30 2.13
N ALA A 218 13.91 -1.14 2.08
CA ALA A 218 14.68 -0.48 3.14
C ALA A 218 14.28 1.00 3.30
N PHE A 219 13.72 1.60 2.25
CA PHE A 219 13.25 2.98 2.20
C PHE A 219 11.72 3.11 2.13
N GLY A 220 10.99 2.03 2.44
CA GLY A 220 9.52 2.03 2.48
C GLY A 220 8.81 2.00 1.13
N GLY A 221 9.55 1.79 0.03
CA GLY A 221 9.01 1.63 -1.31
C GLY A 221 8.54 0.20 -1.61
N GLY A 222 7.63 0.07 -2.57
CA GLY A 222 7.29 -1.24 -3.16
C GLY A 222 8.37 -1.74 -4.10
N ALA A 223 8.49 -3.06 -4.24
CA ALA A 223 9.31 -3.68 -5.27
C ALA A 223 8.73 -5.02 -5.72
N VAL A 224 9.15 -5.45 -6.92
CA VAL A 224 9.16 -6.88 -7.28
C VAL A 224 10.24 -7.54 -6.44
N LEU A 225 9.86 -8.44 -5.55
CA LEU A 225 10.76 -8.94 -4.51
C LEU A 225 11.52 -10.18 -4.98
N SER A 226 12.84 -10.10 -4.91
CA SER A 226 13.69 -11.29 -4.94
C SER A 226 13.51 -12.11 -3.66
N GLN A 227 14.01 -13.36 -3.64
CA GLN A 227 14.03 -14.17 -2.44
C GLN A 227 14.69 -13.44 -1.25
N THR A 228 15.83 -12.80 -1.48
CA THR A 228 16.52 -11.98 -0.47
C THR A 228 15.66 -10.81 0.01
N GLY A 229 14.93 -10.15 -0.89
CA GLY A 229 13.99 -9.09 -0.54
C GLY A 229 12.83 -9.59 0.33
N MET A 230 12.30 -10.77 0.02
CA MET A 230 11.27 -11.43 0.82
C MET A 230 11.77 -11.83 2.21
N ASP A 231 13.00 -12.35 2.32
CA ASP A 231 13.57 -12.74 3.61
C ASP A 231 13.83 -11.53 4.50
N LEU A 232 14.36 -10.45 3.93
CA LEU A 232 14.50 -9.17 4.63
C LEU A 232 13.14 -8.65 5.11
N LEU A 233 12.10 -8.78 4.28
CA LEU A 233 10.77 -8.34 4.63
C LEU A 233 10.16 -9.17 5.78
N ARG A 234 10.38 -10.50 5.79
CA ARG A 234 9.98 -11.38 6.91
C ARG A 234 10.64 -10.95 8.22
N GLU A 235 11.91 -10.57 8.16
CA GLU A 235 12.65 -10.09 9.32
C GLU A 235 12.15 -8.73 9.82
N GLN A 236 11.87 -7.80 8.90
CA GLN A 236 11.49 -6.42 9.23
C GLN A 236 10.01 -6.25 9.60
N ASP A 237 9.14 -7.13 9.09
CA ASP A 237 7.70 -7.06 9.29
C ASP A 237 7.05 -8.39 9.75
N PRO A 238 7.43 -8.90 10.93
CA PRO A 238 6.86 -10.14 11.46
C PRO A 238 5.34 -10.07 11.66
N ALA A 239 4.75 -8.87 11.78
CA ALA A 239 3.30 -8.74 11.91
C ALA A 239 2.54 -9.17 10.64
N ASN A 240 3.11 -8.95 9.45
CA ASN A 240 2.53 -9.39 8.19
C ASN A 240 3.07 -10.77 7.75
N PHE A 241 4.25 -11.18 8.21
CA PHE A 241 4.99 -12.31 7.63
C PHE A 241 5.53 -13.36 8.62
N GLY A 242 5.42 -13.11 9.93
CA GLY A 242 6.10 -13.87 10.98
C GLY A 242 5.33 -15.06 11.55
N GLY A 243 4.13 -15.39 11.05
CA GLY A 243 3.35 -16.55 11.50
C GLY A 243 2.78 -16.46 12.93
N GLU A 244 3.21 -15.49 13.75
CA GLU A 244 2.59 -15.19 15.04
C GLU A 244 1.36 -14.29 14.87
N ALA A 245 0.28 -14.62 15.58
CA ALA A 245 -0.98 -13.93 15.51
C ALA A 245 -0.82 -12.43 15.78
N ALA A 246 -1.52 -11.60 14.99
CA ALA A 246 -1.61 -10.18 15.25
C ALA A 246 -2.05 -9.95 16.72
N PRO A 247 -1.45 -8.98 17.43
CA PRO A 247 -1.90 -8.66 18.79
C PRO A 247 -3.38 -8.28 18.75
N GLU A 248 -4.16 -8.83 19.69
CA GLU A 248 -5.60 -8.58 19.78
C GLU A 248 -5.88 -7.06 19.77
N PRO A 249 -6.93 -6.62 19.05
CA PRO A 249 -7.35 -5.23 19.11
C PRO A 249 -7.69 -4.88 20.56
N ALA A 250 -7.13 -3.76 21.04
CA ALA A 250 -7.47 -3.25 22.36
C ALA A 250 -9.00 -3.10 22.48
N PRO A 251 -9.60 -3.51 23.61
CA PRO A 251 -11.05 -3.48 23.78
C PRO A 251 -11.56 -2.05 23.55
N GLU A 252 -12.66 -1.94 22.80
CA GLU A 252 -13.33 -0.66 22.61
C GLU A 252 -13.73 -0.08 23.97
N PRO A 253 -13.46 1.22 24.23
CA PRO A 253 -13.98 1.85 25.43
C PRO A 253 -15.50 1.82 25.34
N VAL A 254 -16.12 1.12 26.28
CA VAL A 254 -17.57 1.08 26.47
C VAL A 254 -18.05 2.52 26.57
N ALA A 255 -18.92 2.93 25.64
CA ALA A 255 -19.56 4.24 25.69
C ALA A 255 -20.36 4.34 27.00
N ALA A 256 -20.00 5.33 27.82
CA ALA A 256 -20.80 5.81 28.95
C ALA A 256 -21.71 6.95 28.48
#